data_AF-A0A521KVM5-F1
#
_entry.id   AF-A0A521KVM5-F1
#
_cell.length_a   1.000
_cell.length_b   1.000
_cell.length_c   1.000
_cell.angle_alpha   90.00
_cell.angle_beta   90.00
_cell.angle_gamma   90.00
#
_symmetry.space_group_name_H-M   'P 1'
#
loop_
_entity.id
_entity.type
_entity.pdbx_description
1 polymer ?
#
loop_
_entity_poly.entity_id
_entity_poly.type
_entity_poly.pdbx_seq_one_letter_code
_entity_poly.pdbx_strand_id
1 'polypeptide(L)'
;MNAEQLYNVWAPDSAHWSPWAKPVLFAAPYASGDEDRAKWAAARERARASWTPPRAGEAALVIDLDGPDALALALECARHGYRPVPLFNSCPSGRAVLDNGPLRAGLELLR
;
A
#
# COMPACT_ATOMS: atom_id res chain seq x y z
N MET A 1 -6.41 11.80 7.12
CA MET A 1 -4.97 12.11 7.09
C MET A 1 -4.73 13.10 5.98
N ASN A 2 -3.81 14.05 6.15
CA ASN A 2 -3.30 14.85 5.02
C ASN A 2 -2.19 14.06 4.28
N ALA A 3 -1.74 14.57 3.14
CA ALA A 3 -0.72 13.90 2.32
C ALA A 3 0.60 13.68 3.08
N GLU A 4 0.96 14.59 3.98
CA GLU A 4 2.17 14.51 4.82
C GLU A 4 2.07 13.41 5.88
N GLN A 5 0.92 13.27 6.55
CA GLN A 5 0.68 12.19 7.51
C GLN A 5 0.71 10.82 6.82
N LEU A 6 0.14 10.74 5.61
CA LEU A 6 0.20 9.52 4.80
C LEU A 6 1.64 9.18 4.38
N TYR A 7 2.42 10.21 4.02
CA TYR A 7 3.86 10.07 3.75
C TYR A 7 4.64 9.57 4.96
N ASN A 8 4.36 10.06 6.17
CA ASN A 8 5.09 9.66 7.37
C ASN A 8 4.77 8.24 7.84
N VAL A 9 3.53 7.77 7.62
CA VAL A 9 3.19 6.34 7.81
C VAL A 9 3.92 5.47 6.79
N TRP A 10 4.05 5.98 5.56
CA TRP A 10 4.73 5.34 4.45
C TRP A 10 6.24 5.25 4.70
N ALA A 11 6.97 6.36 4.69
CA ALA A 11 8.42 6.41 4.78
C ALA A 11 8.89 7.18 6.03
N PRO A 12 8.79 6.58 7.24
CA PRO A 12 9.22 7.24 8.46
C PRO A 12 10.74 7.43 8.49
N ASP A 13 11.21 8.57 9.01
CA ASP A 13 12.64 8.94 9.04
C ASP A 13 13.53 7.91 9.74
N SER A 14 12.97 7.17 10.70
CA SER A 14 13.69 6.18 11.51
C SER A 14 13.94 4.84 10.81
N ALA A 15 13.39 4.62 9.60
CA ALA A 15 13.49 3.33 8.94
C ALA A 15 14.61 3.28 7.89
N HIS A 16 15.46 2.25 7.96
CA HIS A 16 16.61 2.06 7.06
C HIS A 16 16.24 1.97 5.57
N TRP A 17 14.99 1.62 5.25
CA TRP A 17 14.51 1.48 3.89
C TRP A 17 13.89 2.76 3.32
N SER A 18 13.58 3.77 4.16
CA SER A 18 13.00 5.05 3.73
C SER A 18 13.81 5.75 2.63
N PRO A 19 15.16 5.72 2.61
CA PRO A 19 15.95 6.26 1.50
C PRO A 19 15.71 5.55 0.15
N TRP A 20 15.21 4.32 0.17
CA TRP A 20 14.97 3.49 -1.02
C TRP A 20 13.51 3.52 -1.47
N ALA A 21 12.63 4.09 -0.66
CA ALA A 21 11.23 4.28 -1.02
C ALA A 21 11.14 5.42 -2.04
N LYS A 22 10.63 5.17 -3.24
CA LYS A 22 10.13 6.26 -4.09
C LYS A 22 8.87 6.79 -3.40
N PRO A 23 8.87 8.02 -2.87
CA PRO A 23 7.68 8.52 -2.20
C PRO A 23 6.57 8.66 -3.23
N VAL A 24 5.49 7.92 -3.01
CA VAL A 24 4.30 8.01 -3.84
C VAL A 24 3.59 9.31 -3.45
N LEU A 25 3.73 10.33 -4.28
CA LEU A 25 3.16 11.64 -4.01
C LEU A 25 1.63 11.58 -4.13
N PHE A 26 0.93 11.47 -3.01
CA PHE A 26 -0.53 11.56 -2.94
C PHE A 26 -1.03 13.02 -3.01
N ALA A 27 -0.39 13.89 -3.81
CA ALA A 27 -0.62 15.34 -3.81
C ALA A 27 -2.01 15.78 -4.28
N ALA A 28 -2.72 14.95 -5.05
CA ALA A 28 -4.07 15.30 -5.47
C ALA A 28 -5.05 15.21 -4.28
N PRO A 29 -5.91 16.24 -4.09
CA PRO A 29 -7.05 16.13 -3.18
C PRO A 29 -7.99 15.07 -3.75
N TYR A 30 -7.99 13.90 -3.11
CA TYR A 30 -8.84 12.77 -3.46
C TYR A 30 -9.37 12.19 -2.16
N ALA A 31 -10.69 12.18 -2.01
CA ALA A 31 -11.36 11.54 -0.89
C ALA A 31 -11.85 10.17 -1.37
N SER A 32 -11.43 9.12 -0.67
CA SER A 32 -11.86 7.75 -0.97
C SER A 32 -13.38 7.62 -0.84
N GLY A 33 -14.03 7.08 -1.87
CA GLY A 33 -15.47 6.81 -1.87
C GLY A 33 -15.84 5.49 -1.18
N ASP A 34 -17.14 5.18 -1.08
CA ASP A 34 -17.60 3.89 -0.57
C ASP A 34 -17.18 2.71 -1.46
N GLU A 35 -17.17 2.92 -2.78
CA GLU A 35 -16.70 1.92 -3.74
C GLU A 35 -15.21 1.60 -3.54
N ASP A 36 -14.37 2.61 -3.33
CA ASP A 36 -12.94 2.44 -3.05
C ASP A 36 -12.72 1.60 -1.78
N ARG A 37 -13.49 1.90 -0.72
CA ARG A 37 -13.46 1.15 0.54
C ARG A 37 -13.90 -0.30 0.37
N ALA A 38 -14.94 -0.55 -0.42
CA ALA A 38 -15.42 -1.90 -0.71
C ALA A 38 -14.38 -2.72 -1.51
N LYS A 39 -13.78 -2.12 -2.55
CA LYS A 39 -12.69 -2.74 -3.32
C LYS A 39 -11.49 -3.10 -2.45
N TRP A 40 -11.09 -2.17 -1.57
CA TRP A 40 -10.04 -2.42 -0.58
C TRP A 40 -10.37 -3.58 0.37
N ALA A 41 -11.59 -3.61 0.93
CA ALA A 41 -12.01 -4.66 1.84
C ALA A 41 -11.94 -6.05 1.19
N ALA A 42 -12.38 -6.16 -0.07
CA ALA A 42 -12.30 -7.40 -0.84
C ALA A 42 -10.84 -7.84 -1.09
N ALA A 43 -9.93 -6.91 -1.39
CA ALA A 43 -8.51 -7.21 -1.57
C ALA A 43 -7.85 -7.72 -0.28
N ARG A 44 -8.18 -7.10 0.86
CA ARG A 44 -7.75 -7.56 2.20
C ARG A 44 -8.19 -8.98 2.50
N GLU A 45 -9.44 -9.33 2.19
CA GLU A 45 -9.94 -10.69 2.40
C GLU A 45 -9.17 -11.71 1.56
N ARG A 46 -8.97 -11.41 0.26
CA ARG A 46 -8.19 -12.27 -0.63
C ARG A 46 -6.77 -12.47 -0.11
N ALA A 47 -6.07 -11.40 0.27
CA ALA A 47 -4.71 -11.48 0.78
C ALA A 47 -4.59 -12.43 1.99
N ARG A 48 -5.53 -12.34 2.95
CA ARG A 48 -5.57 -13.22 4.12
C ARG A 48 -5.77 -14.70 3.78
N ALA A 49 -6.56 -14.98 2.75
CA ALA A 49 -6.84 -16.34 2.31
C ALA A 49 -5.78 -16.91 1.36
N SER A 50 -4.92 -16.07 0.78
CA SER A 50 -4.04 -16.48 -0.33
C SER A 50 -2.79 -17.21 0.13
N TRP A 51 -2.01 -16.58 1.01
CA TRP A 51 -0.64 -17.03 1.27
C TRP A 51 -0.11 -16.46 2.58
N THR A 52 0.61 -17.29 3.33
CA THR A 52 1.33 -16.89 4.55
C THR A 52 2.82 -16.79 4.24
N PRO A 53 3.42 -15.59 4.29
CA PRO A 53 4.83 -15.44 4.03
C PRO A 53 5.68 -16.00 5.17
N PRO A 54 6.91 -16.48 4.88
CA PRO A 54 7.85 -16.86 5.94
C PRO A 54 8.21 -15.63 6.78
N ARG A 55 8.63 -15.81 8.03
CA ARG A 55 9.05 -14.69 8.88
C ARG A 55 10.20 -13.92 8.20
N ALA A 56 10.16 -12.59 8.28
CA ALA A 56 11.18 -11.75 7.69
C ALA A 56 12.58 -12.08 8.25
N GLY A 57 13.56 -12.06 7.36
CA GLY A 57 14.97 -12.31 7.61
C GLY A 57 15.81 -11.54 6.60
N GLU A 58 16.74 -12.20 5.92
CA GLU A 58 17.61 -11.58 4.92
C GLU A 58 17.03 -11.57 3.49
N ALA A 59 15.83 -12.13 3.31
CA ALA A 59 15.17 -12.19 2.02
C ALA A 59 14.24 -10.99 1.79
N ALA A 60 14.27 -10.45 0.57
CA ALA A 60 13.28 -9.51 0.06
C ALA A 60 12.20 -10.25 -0.72
N LEU A 61 10.95 -9.81 -0.61
CA LEU A 61 9.83 -10.30 -1.42
C LEU A 61 9.50 -9.26 -2.48
N VAL A 62 9.47 -9.69 -3.74
CA VAL A 62 8.93 -8.90 -4.86
C VAL A 62 7.53 -9.42 -5.14
N ILE A 63 6.52 -8.57 -4.94
CA ILE A 63 5.11 -8.91 -5.14
C ILE A 63 4.63 -8.20 -6.39
N ASP A 64 4.46 -8.97 -7.46
CA ASP A 64 3.92 -8.49 -8.74
C ASP A 64 2.43 -8.82 -8.81
N LEU A 65 1.61 -7.91 -8.28
CA LEU A 65 0.15 -8.00 -8.24
C LEU A 65 -0.45 -6.65 -8.58
N ASP A 66 -1.70 -6.65 -9.03
CA ASP A 66 -2.40 -5.42 -9.38
C ASP A 66 -2.84 -4.62 -8.14
N GLY A 67 -2.58 -3.31 -8.18
CA GLY A 67 -3.11 -2.27 -7.29
C GLY A 67 -3.44 -2.73 -5.86
N PRO A 68 -4.72 -2.79 -5.47
CA PRO A 68 -5.13 -3.06 -4.09
C PRO A 68 -4.73 -4.45 -3.58
N ASP A 69 -4.59 -5.45 -4.44
CA ASP A 69 -4.18 -6.80 -4.03
C ASP A 69 -2.70 -6.83 -3.65
N ALA A 70 -1.83 -6.11 -4.37
CA ALA A 70 -0.42 -5.94 -3.99
C ALA A 70 -0.28 -5.27 -2.62
N LEU A 71 -1.00 -4.16 -2.40
CA LEU A 71 -0.96 -3.45 -1.12
C LEU A 71 -1.50 -4.32 0.02
N ALA A 72 -2.61 -5.03 -0.21
CA ALA A 72 -3.21 -5.91 0.78
C ALA A 72 -2.25 -7.04 1.18
N LEU A 73 -1.63 -7.72 0.21
CA LEU A 73 -0.67 -8.80 0.49
C LEU A 73 0.57 -8.27 1.19
N ALA A 74 1.09 -7.10 0.78
CA ALA A 74 2.24 -6.49 1.44
C ALA A 74 1.94 -6.15 2.91
N LEU A 75 0.72 -5.68 3.22
CA LEU A 75 0.31 -5.40 4.60
C LEU A 75 0.13 -6.66 5.44
N GLU A 76 -0.32 -7.77 4.86
CA GLU A 76 -0.27 -9.06 5.57
C GLU A 76 1.19 -9.50 5.77
N CYS A 77 2.09 -9.33 4.79
CA CYS A 77 3.53 -9.55 4.98
C CYS A 77 4.12 -8.70 6.12
N ALA A 78 3.66 -7.46 6.29
CA ALA A 78 4.12 -6.60 7.38
C ALA A 78 3.89 -7.25 8.77
N ARG A 79 2.81 -8.03 8.92
CA ARG A 79 2.54 -8.79 10.16
C ARG A 79 3.58 -9.88 10.45
N HIS A 80 4.34 -10.29 9.43
CA HIS A 80 5.43 -11.27 9.52
C HIS A 80 6.82 -10.62 9.63
N GLY A 81 6.88 -9.30 9.82
CA GLY A 81 8.11 -8.55 10.03
C GLY A 81 8.71 -7.92 8.78
N TYR A 82 8.08 -8.07 7.61
CA TYR A 82 8.49 -7.35 6.41
C TYR A 82 8.15 -5.86 6.55
N ARG A 83 8.84 -5.04 5.77
CA ARG A 83 8.46 -3.65 5.58
C ARG A 83 8.07 -3.45 4.13
N PRO A 84 6.78 -3.24 3.83
CA PRO A 84 6.32 -3.03 2.45
C PRO A 84 7.06 -1.88 1.78
N VAL A 85 7.45 -2.07 0.51
CA VAL A 85 7.96 -1.02 -0.38
C VAL A 85 7.14 -0.92 -1.68
N PRO A 86 5.90 -0.41 -1.64
CA PRO A 86 5.11 -0.09 -2.81
C PRO A 86 5.82 0.77 -3.83
N LEU A 87 5.84 0.27 -5.04
CA LEU A 87 6.35 0.92 -6.23
C LEU A 87 5.21 1.14 -7.21
N PHE A 88 4.32 2.08 -6.91
CA PHE A 88 3.24 2.48 -7.83
C PHE A 88 3.43 3.92 -8.31
N ASN A 89 3.00 4.21 -9.53
CA ASN A 89 2.86 5.59 -10.00
C ASN A 89 1.46 6.10 -9.62
N SER A 90 1.37 6.96 -8.59
CA SER A 90 0.08 7.55 -8.20
C SER A 90 -0.28 8.71 -9.12
N CYS A 91 -1.02 8.42 -10.18
CA CYS A 91 -1.70 9.41 -10.99
C CYS A 91 -3.21 9.18 -10.82
N PRO A 92 -3.98 10.13 -10.27
CA PRO A 92 -5.43 10.02 -10.17
C PRO A 92 -6.04 10.47 -11.50
N SER A 93 -6.14 9.56 -12.46
CA SER A 93 -6.92 9.80 -13.69
C SER A 93 -7.48 8.48 -14.21
N GLY A 94 -8.59 8.53 -14.95
CA GLY A 94 -9.12 7.35 -15.67
C GLY A 94 -8.17 6.83 -16.78
N ARG A 95 -7.04 7.51 -17.02
CA ARG A 95 -5.95 7.08 -17.90
C ARG A 95 -4.72 6.59 -17.12
N ALA A 96 -4.76 6.59 -15.80
CA ALA A 96 -3.71 5.99 -15.00
C ALA A 96 -3.74 4.48 -15.20
N VAL A 97 -2.55 3.88 -15.30
CA VAL A 97 -2.42 2.42 -15.45
C VAL A 97 -2.99 1.67 -14.24
N LEU A 98 -3.06 2.31 -13.08
CA LEU A 98 -3.59 1.75 -11.84
C LEU A 98 -4.58 2.71 -11.16
N ASP A 99 -5.74 2.18 -10.74
CA ASP A 99 -6.73 2.87 -9.92
C ASP A 99 -6.20 3.06 -8.49
N ASN A 100 -5.99 4.32 -8.11
CA ASN A 100 -5.39 4.68 -6.82
C ASN A 100 -6.41 4.89 -5.70
N GLY A 101 -7.72 4.92 -6.00
CA GLY A 101 -8.76 5.15 -4.98
C GLY A 101 -8.75 4.09 -3.87
N PRO A 102 -8.80 2.79 -4.22
CA PRO A 102 -8.75 1.72 -3.23
C PRO A 102 -7.44 1.69 -2.41
N LEU A 103 -6.31 2.05 -3.02
CA LEU A 103 -5.02 2.13 -2.32
C LEU A 103 -5.03 3.19 -1.22
N ARG A 104 -5.57 4.38 -1.53
CA ARG A 104 -5.73 5.47 -0.55
C ARG A 104 -6.65 5.04 0.60
N ALA A 105 -7.78 4.43 0.29
CA ALA A 105 -8.71 3.92 1.30
C ALA A 105 -8.03 2.95 2.27
N GLY A 106 -7.16 2.06 1.76
CA GLY A 106 -6.43 1.11 2.59
C GLY A 106 -5.43 1.77 3.53
N LEU A 107 -4.63 2.70 3.01
CA LEU A 107 -3.64 3.41 3.81
C LEU A 107 -4.30 4.33 4.87
N GLU A 108 -5.46 4.92 4.56
CA GLU A 108 -6.25 5.73 5.50
C GLU A 108 -6.67 4.96 6.76
N LEU A 109 -6.74 3.64 6.68
CA LEU A 109 -7.16 2.75 7.75
C LEU A 109 -6.00 2.20 8.61
N LEU A 110 -4.74 2.45 8.25
CA LEU A 110 -3.54 1.98 8.96
C LEU A 110 -3.15 2.85 10.18
N ARG A 111 -4.13 3.37 10.91
CA ARG A 111 -3.91 4.21 12.10
C ARG A 111 -2.97 3.56 13.11
#